data_AF-L7M266-F1
#
_entry.id   AF-L7M266-F1
#
_cell.length_a   1.000
_cell.length_b   1.000
_cell.length_c   1.000
_cell.angle_alpha   90.00
_cell.angle_beta   90.00
_cell.angle_gamma   90.00
#
_symmetry.space_group_name_H-M   'P 1'
#
loop_
_entity.id
_entity.type
_entity.pdbx_description
1 polymer ?
#
loop_
_entity_poly.entity_id
_entity_poly.type
_entity_poly.pdbx_seq_one_letter_code
_entity_poly.pdbx_strand_id
1 'polypeptide(L)'
;MTFLDVNVRNPIVHQVKGDVYTSYDISIETNNSCFTMSRSTVRRRYSEFVHLKSLLKELQPSLTPPRLPSKTLLKRFDDKFIESRRAGLETFLRDVLTEPLYLSNKSLHLFIQTSLTMKEIEDVVRGTEGACIPETKPPIVLALHDEIFEETG
;
A
#
# COMPACT_ATOMS: atom_id res chain seq x y z
N MET A 1 -5.14 -0.42 -24.81
CA MET A 1 -4.69 -1.52 -23.94
C MET A 1 -4.71 -1.04 -22.50
N THR A 2 -5.09 -1.90 -21.56
CA THR A 2 -5.07 -1.60 -20.14
C THR A 2 -3.67 -1.83 -19.59
N PHE A 3 -3.16 -0.95 -18.72
CA PHE A 3 -1.87 -1.07 -18.06
C PHE A 3 -2.03 -0.87 -16.55
N LEU A 4 -1.14 -1.49 -15.78
CA LEU A 4 -1.03 -1.32 -14.33
C LEU A 4 0.44 -1.40 -13.97
N ASP A 5 0.99 -0.30 -13.45
CA ASP A 5 2.33 -0.24 -12.89
C ASP A 5 2.26 -0.13 -11.36
N VAL A 6 3.16 -0.84 -10.70
CA VAL A 6 3.29 -0.86 -9.24
C VAL A 6 4.77 -0.82 -8.88
N ASN A 7 5.14 0.16 -8.05
CA ASN A 7 6.50 0.32 -7.56
C ASN A 7 6.50 0.45 -6.05
N VAL A 8 7.42 -0.25 -5.40
CA VAL A 8 7.70 -0.05 -3.96
C VAL A 8 9.04 0.66 -3.84
N ARG A 9 9.11 1.82 -3.19
CA ARG A 9 10.31 2.67 -3.21
C ARG A 9 10.48 3.45 -1.92
N ASN A 10 11.54 4.27 -1.88
CA ASN A 10 11.78 5.27 -0.84
C ASN A 10 11.68 4.69 0.59
N PRO A 11 12.58 3.76 0.95
CA PRO A 11 12.60 3.22 2.30
C PRO A 11 12.94 4.31 3.32
N ILE A 12 12.11 4.45 4.37
CA ILE A 12 12.33 5.38 5.48
C ILE A 12 12.32 4.63 6.79
N VAL A 13 13.35 4.85 7.61
CA VAL A 13 13.44 4.33 8.98
C VAL A 13 12.77 5.33 9.93
N HIS A 14 11.76 4.86 10.65
CA HIS A 14 11.02 5.62 11.66
C HIS A 14 11.49 5.23 13.06
N GLN A 15 11.59 6.21 13.95
CA GLN A 15 11.81 6.01 15.38
C GLN A 15 10.61 6.55 16.15
N VAL A 16 9.82 5.68 16.77
CA VAL A 16 8.58 6.05 17.47
C VAL A 16 8.55 5.38 18.83
N LYS A 17 8.64 6.17 19.91
CA LYS A 17 8.46 5.74 21.32
C LYS A 17 9.13 4.39 21.65
N GLY A 18 10.38 4.21 21.27
CA GLY A 18 11.16 2.99 21.54
C GLY A 18 11.00 1.85 20.52
N ASP A 19 10.14 2.01 19.51
CA ASP A 19 10.09 1.13 18.34
C ASP A 19 10.79 1.78 17.14
N VAL A 20 11.43 0.94 16.34
CA VAL A 20 12.10 1.35 15.11
C VAL A 20 11.66 0.43 13.99
N TYR A 21 11.13 1.01 12.91
CA TYR A 21 10.64 0.24 11.76
C TYR A 21 10.92 0.96 10.45
N THR A 22 10.97 0.19 9.37
CA THR A 22 11.13 0.73 8.01
C THR A 22 9.80 0.68 7.28
N SER A 23 9.42 1.78 6.65
CA SER A 23 8.28 1.88 5.74
C SER A 23 8.72 2.15 4.30
N TYR A 24 7.84 1.89 3.35
CA TYR A 24 8.07 2.08 1.92
C TYR A 24 6.90 2.84 1.32
N ASP A 25 7.17 3.64 0.28
CA ASP A 25 6.11 4.16 -0.59
C ASP A 25 5.69 3.07 -1.57
N ILE A 26 4.39 2.86 -1.69
CA ILE A 26 3.76 2.08 -2.76
C ILE A 26 3.18 3.11 -3.73
N SER A 27 3.64 3.12 -4.97
CA SER A 27 3.07 3.93 -6.04
C SER A 27 2.35 3.04 -7.04
N ILE A 28 1.12 3.41 -7.39
CA ILE A 28 0.30 2.76 -8.42
C ILE A 28 0.05 3.78 -9.53
N GLU A 29 0.19 3.35 -10.78
CA GLU A 29 -0.28 4.08 -11.95
C GLU A 29 -1.00 3.11 -12.91
N THR A 30 -2.23 3.45 -13.30
CA THR A 30 -3.06 2.56 -14.11
C THR A 30 -4.17 3.30 -14.84
N ASN A 31 -4.61 2.75 -15.97
CA ASN A 31 -5.88 3.12 -16.63
C ASN A 31 -6.97 2.04 -16.43
N ASN A 32 -6.75 1.08 -15.53
CA ASN A 32 -7.69 0.01 -15.22
C ASN A 32 -8.85 0.55 -14.37
N SER A 33 -10.09 0.42 -14.85
CA SER A 33 -11.30 0.87 -14.15
C SER A 33 -11.65 0.08 -12.89
N CYS A 34 -10.95 -1.03 -12.60
CA CYS A 34 -11.05 -1.72 -11.31
C CYS A 34 -10.50 -0.89 -10.14
N PHE A 35 -9.76 0.19 -10.41
CA PHE A 35 -9.16 1.06 -9.41
C PHE A 35 -9.94 2.36 -9.30
N THR A 36 -10.10 2.88 -8.07
CA THR A 36 -10.79 4.14 -7.82
C THR A 36 -9.96 5.34 -8.31
N MET A 37 -8.64 5.29 -8.10
CA MET A 37 -7.70 6.31 -8.54
C MET A 37 -6.78 5.75 -9.64
N SER A 38 -6.56 6.52 -10.70
CA SER A 38 -5.59 6.17 -11.76
C SER A 38 -4.14 6.28 -11.28
N ARG A 39 -3.88 7.11 -10.26
CA ARG A 39 -2.60 7.25 -9.58
C ARG A 39 -2.81 7.30 -8.08
N SER A 40 -2.04 6.52 -7.31
CA SER A 40 -2.02 6.63 -5.85
C SER A 40 -0.60 6.46 -5.33
N THR A 41 -0.29 7.08 -4.18
CA THR A 41 0.92 6.78 -3.43
C THR A 41 0.60 6.71 -1.95
N VAL A 42 0.93 5.59 -1.31
CA VAL A 42 0.66 5.33 0.10
C VAL A 42 1.90 4.77 0.78
N ARG A 43 2.06 5.02 2.07
CA ARG A 43 3.22 4.55 2.85
C ARG A 43 2.82 3.37 3.73
N ARG A 44 3.52 2.24 3.59
CA ARG A 44 3.24 0.99 4.32
C ARG A 44 4.53 0.37 4.88
N ARG A 45 4.44 -0.25 6.04
CA ARG A 45 5.53 -1.05 6.63
C ARG A 45 5.31 -2.55 6.42
N TYR A 46 6.40 -3.33 6.46
CA TYR A 46 6.38 -4.77 6.19
C TYR A 46 5.32 -5.56 6.98
N SER A 47 5.10 -5.23 8.26
CA SER A 47 4.10 -5.94 9.07
C SER A 47 2.66 -5.74 8.57
N GLU A 48 2.36 -4.61 7.91
CA GLU A 48 1.05 -4.38 7.31
C GLU A 48 0.87 -5.25 6.07
N PHE A 49 1.92 -5.50 5.28
CA PHE A 49 1.86 -6.48 4.18
C PHE A 49 1.61 -7.90 4.68
N VAL A 50 2.22 -8.28 5.82
CA VAL A 50 1.95 -9.57 6.46
C VAL A 50 0.49 -9.67 6.85
N HIS A 51 -0.08 -8.59 7.40
CA HIS A 51 -1.49 -8.54 7.75
C HIS A 51 -2.37 -8.64 6.50
N LEU A 52 -2.14 -7.82 5.48
CA LEU A 52 -2.86 -7.87 4.20
C LEU A 52 -2.84 -9.28 3.62
N LYS A 53 -1.68 -9.94 3.60
CA LYS A 53 -1.56 -11.31 3.10
C LYS A 53 -2.48 -12.29 3.84
N SER A 54 -2.52 -12.21 5.17
CA SER A 54 -3.41 -13.05 5.99
C SER A 54 -4.88 -12.76 5.67
N LEU A 55 -5.25 -11.48 5.57
CA LEU A 55 -6.61 -11.05 5.26
C LEU A 55 -7.05 -11.50 3.86
N LEU A 56 -6.17 -11.40 2.86
CA LEU A 56 -6.44 -11.92 1.51
C LEU A 56 -6.64 -13.45 1.51
N LYS A 57 -5.91 -14.20 2.34
CA LYS A 57 -6.10 -15.66 2.46
C LYS A 57 -7.42 -16.00 3.15
N GLU A 58 -7.80 -15.23 4.17
CA GLU A 58 -9.06 -15.41 4.88
C GLU A 58 -10.26 -15.16 3.95
N LEU A 59 -10.23 -14.04 3.22
CA LEU A 59 -11.32 -13.62 2.34
C LEU A 59 -11.41 -14.45 1.05
N GLN A 60 -10.28 -15.02 0.60
CA GLN A 60 -10.23 -15.88 -0.58
C GLN A 60 -9.51 -17.21 -0.28
N PRO A 61 -10.15 -18.15 0.45
CA PRO A 61 -9.51 -19.39 0.87
C PRO A 61 -9.04 -20.30 -0.26
N SER A 62 -9.67 -20.21 -1.44
CA SER A 62 -9.30 -21.00 -2.63
C SER A 62 -7.98 -20.58 -3.27
N LEU A 63 -7.50 -19.35 -3.00
CA LEU A 63 -6.25 -18.86 -3.54
C LEU A 63 -5.11 -18.97 -2.51
N THR A 64 -3.88 -19.02 -3.02
CA THR A 64 -2.68 -18.98 -2.19
C THR A 64 -1.96 -17.65 -2.47
N PRO A 65 -1.96 -16.70 -1.53
CA PRO A 65 -1.30 -15.42 -1.76
C PRO A 65 0.20 -15.59 -2.01
N PRO A 66 0.81 -14.78 -2.89
CA PRO A 66 2.24 -14.78 -3.17
C PRO A 66 3.11 -14.71 -1.91
N ARG A 67 4.34 -15.19 -2.00
CA ARG A 67 5.27 -15.19 -0.86
C ARG A 67 5.74 -13.77 -0.57
N LEU A 68 5.82 -13.42 0.72
CA LEU A 68 6.46 -12.18 1.15
C LEU A 68 7.97 -12.40 1.30
N PRO A 69 8.79 -11.35 1.18
CA PRO A 69 10.21 -11.42 1.49
C PRO A 69 10.44 -11.80 2.95
N SER A 70 11.68 -12.19 3.29
CA SER A 70 11.98 -12.75 4.60
C SER A 70 11.58 -11.83 5.77
N LYS A 71 10.99 -12.44 6.80
CA LYS A 71 10.66 -11.81 8.09
C LYS A 71 11.89 -11.56 8.96
N THR A 72 13.10 -11.98 8.56
CA THR A 72 14.33 -11.90 9.36
C THR A 72 14.46 -10.55 10.08
N LEU A 73 14.63 -10.59 11.40
CA LEU A 73 14.86 -9.40 12.24
C LEU A 73 16.34 -9.05 12.37
N LEU A 74 17.24 -10.04 12.19
CA LEU A 74 18.66 -9.79 12.04
C LEU A 74 18.90 -8.95 10.79
N LYS A 75 19.64 -7.84 10.94
CA LYS A 75 20.03 -6.92 9.86
C LYS A 75 18.88 -6.11 9.23
N ARG A 76 17.79 -5.84 9.97
CA ARG A 76 16.66 -5.03 9.45
C ARG A 76 17.01 -3.59 9.02
N PHE A 77 18.20 -3.11 9.37
CA PHE A 77 18.73 -1.78 9.03
C PHE A 77 19.90 -1.83 8.02
N ASP A 78 20.26 -3.02 7.54
CA ASP A 78 21.27 -3.18 6.49
C ASP A 78 20.64 -2.78 5.14
N ASP A 79 21.28 -1.88 4.40
CA ASP A 79 20.77 -1.38 3.12
C ASP A 79 20.48 -2.51 2.12
N LYS A 80 21.30 -3.58 2.11
CA LYS A 80 21.05 -4.75 1.26
C LYS A 80 19.76 -5.47 1.64
N PHE A 81 19.49 -5.52 2.94
CA PHE A 81 18.28 -6.14 3.46
C PHE A 81 17.03 -5.30 3.16
N ILE A 82 17.15 -3.97 3.33
CA ILE A 82 16.07 -3.02 3.01
C ILE A 82 15.73 -3.10 1.51
N GLU A 83 16.73 -3.11 0.62
CA GLU A 83 16.49 -3.21 -0.82
C GLU A 83 15.92 -4.57 -1.22
N SER A 84 16.46 -5.67 -0.69
CA SER A 84 15.91 -7.01 -0.94
C SER A 84 14.45 -7.12 -0.48
N ARG A 85 14.13 -6.53 0.67
CA ARG A 85 12.75 -6.46 1.17
C ARG A 85 11.88 -5.60 0.26
N ARG A 86 12.32 -4.40 -0.15
CA ARG A 86 11.59 -3.52 -1.08
C ARG A 86 11.25 -4.26 -2.38
N ALA A 87 12.22 -4.90 -3.01
CA ALA A 87 12.03 -5.67 -4.25
C ALA A 87 11.05 -6.83 -4.08
N GLY A 88 11.13 -7.56 -2.95
CA GLY A 88 10.19 -8.64 -2.66
C GLY A 88 8.77 -8.15 -2.37
N LEU A 89 8.60 -6.98 -1.75
CA LEU A 89 7.29 -6.36 -1.54
C LEU A 89 6.67 -5.89 -2.85
N GLU A 90 7.48 -5.34 -3.76
CA GLU A 90 7.02 -4.97 -5.11
C GLU A 90 6.56 -6.20 -5.91
N THR A 91 7.36 -7.27 -5.89
CA THR A 91 7.02 -8.54 -6.55
C THR A 91 5.71 -9.10 -5.99
N PHE A 92 5.55 -9.11 -4.65
CA PHE A 92 4.31 -9.53 -4.01
C PHE A 92 3.08 -8.75 -4.52
N LEU A 93 3.17 -7.42 -4.61
CA LEU A 93 2.05 -6.61 -5.11
C LEU A 93 1.80 -6.86 -6.59
N ARG A 94 2.85 -6.93 -7.40
CA ARG A 94 2.73 -7.22 -8.84
C ARG A 94 1.97 -8.53 -9.06
N ASP A 95 2.33 -9.58 -8.34
CA ASP A 95 1.67 -10.89 -8.43
C ASP A 95 0.21 -10.81 -7.95
N VAL A 96 -0.04 -10.19 -6.79
CA VAL A 96 -1.41 -10.05 -6.24
C VAL A 96 -2.32 -9.27 -7.20
N LEU A 97 -1.81 -8.22 -7.81
CA LEU A 97 -2.59 -7.35 -8.69
C LEU A 97 -2.85 -7.95 -10.09
N THR A 98 -2.24 -9.09 -10.42
CA THR A 98 -2.53 -9.83 -11.66
C THR A 98 -3.72 -10.79 -11.52
N GLU A 99 -4.16 -11.09 -10.30
CA GLU A 99 -5.21 -12.06 -10.01
C GLU A 99 -6.57 -11.37 -9.85
N PRO A 100 -7.54 -11.59 -10.76
CA PRO A 100 -8.84 -10.91 -10.75
C PRO A 100 -9.61 -11.06 -9.43
N LEU A 101 -9.54 -12.22 -8.77
CA LEU A 101 -10.23 -12.40 -7.49
C LEU A 101 -9.64 -11.51 -6.39
N TYR A 102 -8.33 -11.28 -6.38
CA TYR A 102 -7.73 -10.31 -5.47
C TYR A 102 -8.09 -8.87 -5.84
N LEU A 103 -8.17 -8.54 -7.13
CA LEU A 103 -8.63 -7.22 -7.59
C LEU A 103 -10.08 -6.90 -7.21
N SER A 104 -10.94 -7.90 -6.99
CA SER A 104 -12.28 -7.67 -6.45
C SER A 104 -12.31 -7.36 -4.94
N ASN A 105 -11.18 -7.54 -4.23
CA ASN A 105 -11.14 -7.41 -2.78
C ASN A 105 -10.96 -5.95 -2.33
N LYS A 106 -11.93 -5.42 -1.59
CA LYS A 106 -11.89 -4.05 -1.05
C LYS A 106 -10.66 -3.79 -0.16
N SER A 107 -10.20 -4.79 0.61
CA SER A 107 -9.04 -4.63 1.48
C SER A 107 -7.75 -4.30 0.72
N LEU A 108 -7.58 -4.88 -0.48
CA LEU A 108 -6.43 -4.62 -1.34
C LEU A 108 -6.43 -3.15 -1.82
N HIS A 109 -7.58 -2.68 -2.30
CA HIS A 109 -7.73 -1.30 -2.79
C HIS A 109 -7.54 -0.28 -1.66
N LEU A 110 -8.13 -0.51 -0.49
CA LEU A 110 -7.90 0.37 0.66
C LEU A 110 -6.42 0.39 1.07
N PHE A 111 -5.75 -0.76 1.03
CA PHE A 111 -4.33 -0.86 1.37
C PHE A 111 -3.43 -0.04 0.43
N ILE A 112 -3.68 -0.09 -0.89
CA ILE A 112 -2.82 0.56 -1.91
C ILE A 112 -3.27 1.98 -2.32
N GLN A 113 -4.50 2.39 -2.01
CA GLN A 113 -5.05 3.70 -2.42
C GLN A 113 -5.40 4.64 -1.25
N THR A 114 -5.37 4.17 -0.01
CA THR A 114 -5.70 5.00 1.16
C THR A 114 -4.65 4.92 2.27
N SER A 115 -4.67 5.92 3.18
CA SER A 115 -3.85 5.94 4.39
C SER A 115 -4.50 5.24 5.59
N LEU A 116 -5.58 4.47 5.40
CA LEU A 116 -6.24 3.75 6.49
C LEU A 116 -5.29 2.72 7.10
N THR A 117 -5.29 2.60 8.42
CA THR A 117 -4.59 1.55 9.15
C THR A 117 -5.19 0.18 8.83
N MET A 118 -4.42 -0.90 9.03
CA MET A 118 -4.94 -2.26 8.81
C MET A 118 -6.19 -2.56 9.63
N LYS A 119 -6.30 -2.02 10.85
CA LYS A 119 -7.48 -2.19 11.69
C LYS A 119 -8.72 -1.55 11.06
N GLU A 120 -8.59 -0.29 10.62
CA GLU A 120 -9.70 0.41 9.94
C GLU A 120 -10.11 -0.32 8.64
N ILE A 121 -9.15 -0.89 7.90
CA ILE A 121 -9.43 -1.71 6.72
C ILE A 121 -10.24 -2.96 7.09
N GLU A 122 -9.85 -3.67 8.16
CA GLU A 122 -10.59 -4.83 8.64
C GLU A 122 -12.00 -4.48 9.10
N ASP A 123 -12.15 -3.40 9.87
CA ASP A 123 -13.46 -2.92 10.36
C ASP A 123 -14.39 -2.63 9.16
N VAL A 124 -13.87 -2.01 8.10
CA VAL A 124 -14.61 -1.75 6.85
C VAL A 124 -14.99 -3.03 6.10
N VAL A 125 -14.14 -4.05 6.11
CA VAL A 125 -14.40 -5.32 5.42
C VAL A 125 -15.39 -6.20 6.20
N ARG A 126 -15.31 -6.18 7.53
CA ARG A 126 -16.13 -7.01 8.42
C ARG A 126 -17.50 -6.37 8.73
N GLY A 127 -17.74 -5.13 8.33
CA GLY A 127 -19.02 -4.45 8.48
C GLY A 127 -19.33 -4.04 9.92
N THR A 128 -18.31 -3.85 10.77
CA THR A 128 -18.50 -3.30 12.11
C THR A 128 -18.63 -1.77 12.01
N GLU A 129 -19.81 -1.30 11.61
CA GLU A 129 -20.14 0.13 11.59
C GLU A 129 -20.18 0.65 13.03
N GLY A 130 -19.29 1.58 13.35
CA GLY A 130 -19.18 2.17 14.70
C GLY A 130 -17.90 2.97 14.96
N ALA A 131 -16.89 2.91 14.09
CA ALA A 131 -15.77 3.83 14.13
C ALA A 131 -16.06 5.03 13.23
N CYS A 132 -16.15 6.22 13.82
CA CYS A 132 -16.14 7.49 13.10
C CYS A 132 -15.06 7.42 12.01
N ILE A 133 -15.44 7.55 10.75
CA ILE A 133 -14.50 7.99 9.73
C ILE A 133 -14.02 9.35 10.25
N PRO A 134 -12.75 9.52 10.71
CA PRO A 134 -12.27 10.85 10.98
C PRO A 134 -12.45 11.62 9.68
N GLU A 135 -13.23 12.70 9.76
CA GLU A 135 -13.49 13.63 8.67
C GLU A 135 -12.27 13.72 7.76
N THR A 136 -12.48 13.28 6.52
CA THR A 136 -11.84 13.80 5.32
C THR A 136 -10.62 14.71 5.59
N LYS A 137 -9.42 14.14 5.60
CA LYS A 137 -8.39 14.83 4.80
C LYS A 137 -8.93 14.77 3.37
N PRO A 138 -9.12 15.93 2.71
CA PRO A 138 -10.08 16.07 1.63
C PRO A 138 -9.83 15.09 0.48
N PRO A 139 -10.90 14.64 -0.21
CA PRO A 139 -10.74 13.87 -1.42
C PRO A 139 -10.08 14.76 -2.48
N ILE A 140 -9.02 14.26 -3.09
CA ILE A 140 -8.51 14.56 -4.43
C ILE A 140 -9.13 15.82 -5.07
N VAL A 141 -8.48 16.97 -4.94
CA VAL A 141 -8.65 18.09 -5.87
C VAL A 141 -7.27 18.67 -6.14
N LEU A 142 -6.81 18.47 -7.37
CA LEU A 142 -5.94 19.38 -8.14
C LEU A 142 -4.68 19.90 -7.42
N ALA A 143 -3.57 19.18 -7.60
CA ALA A 143 -2.25 19.83 -7.61
C ALA A 143 -1.40 19.27 -8.76
N LEU A 144 -2.01 19.23 -9.94
CA LEU A 144 -1.31 19.42 -11.20
C LEU A 144 -2.23 20.29 -12.06
N HIS A 145 -1.95 21.58 -12.10
CA HIS A 145 -1.79 22.31 -13.36
C HIS A 145 -0.85 23.50 -13.09
N ASP A 146 0.22 23.48 -13.87
CA ASP A 146 0.98 24.60 -14.42
C ASP A 146 1.95 25.39 -13.52
N GLU A 147 3.22 25.21 -13.87
CA GLU A 147 4.28 26.22 -13.77
C GLU A 147 3.76 27.60 -14.17
N ILE A 148 3.92 28.62 -13.33
CA ILE A 148 4.27 29.98 -13.78
C ILE A 148 5.25 30.56 -12.73
N PHE A 149 6.49 30.72 -13.19
CA PHE A 149 7.44 31.72 -12.70
C PHE A 149 6.78 33.09 -12.72
N GLU A 150 6.78 33.83 -11.62
CA GLU A 150 6.93 35.28 -11.69
C GLU A 150 7.58 35.79 -10.40
N GLU A 151 8.77 36.35 -10.59
CA GLU A 151 9.38 37.31 -9.68
C GLU A 151 8.43 38.50 -9.49
N THR A 152 8.36 39.05 -8.28
CA THR A 152 8.55 40.48 -8.00
C THR A 152 8.29 40.77 -6.53
N GLY A 153 9.19 41.55 -5.93
CA GLY A 153 9.13 42.05 -4.56
C GLY A 153 10.50 42.38 -4.01
#